data_AF-A0A946EMX3-F1
#
_entry.id   AF-A0A946EMX3-F1
#
_cell.length_a   1.000
_cell.length_b   1.000
_cell.length_c   1.000
_cell.angle_alpha   90.00
_cell.angle_beta   90.00
_cell.angle_gamma   90.00
#
_symmetry.space_group_name_H-M   'P 1'
#
loop_
_entity.id
_entity.type
_entity.pdbx_description
1 polymer ?
#
loop_
_entity_poly.entity_id
_entity_poly.type
_entity_poly.pdbx_seq_one_letter_code
_entity_poly.pdbx_strand_id
1 'polypeptide(L)'
;MIRVTCRAPWLLLLLLSVSTWASASDTPRPPDHYLTFEGIDVDWAHPPDVGPPSESLASLVESTLQELRQWLGSHSTRRPLVLLVSTSAGLNQTLEHYGGERVPEWVPAVALTRKAIIIIDTHYLVRNPIGGGATVTHELTHLVLEEAGGQLPRWVHEGLAQSAAHQRPDPSTSRALTMLARGGSLVPITELDQYLPRTHGRASLLYAEALSFIDWTRRNFEPGLHARILAHCKEGSHWHQGFELETGLTIEEATRDWITELADRDVFLGLILDLILSWNGLALLVIIAFVVQIMRRRSRLRQMEEEERWHSQRFPTSDGQNRTDSGEDIV
;
A
#
# COMPACT_ATOMS: atom_id res chain seq x y z
N MET A 1 -62.37 22.35 -68.83
CA MET A 1 -62.74 21.07 -68.19
C MET A 1 -61.54 20.12 -68.28
N ILE A 2 -61.00 19.74 -67.12
CA ILE A 2 -60.38 18.43 -66.78
C ILE A 2 -59.13 17.97 -67.56
N ARG A 3 -58.00 17.94 -66.82
CA ARG A 3 -56.86 16.97 -66.76
C ARG A 3 -55.71 17.74 -66.05
N VAL A 4 -55.33 17.55 -64.80
CA VAL A 4 -54.96 16.35 -64.01
C VAL A 4 -54.06 15.41 -64.79
N THR A 5 -52.74 15.47 -64.56
CA THR A 5 -51.98 14.42 -63.84
C THR A 5 -50.54 14.85 -63.49
N CYS A 6 -50.28 14.78 -62.18
CA CYS A 6 -49.08 14.29 -61.48
C CYS A 6 -47.67 14.65 -61.98
N ARG A 7 -47.03 15.58 -61.26
CA ARG A 7 -45.62 15.44 -60.85
C ARG A 7 -45.58 15.28 -59.33
N ALA A 8 -44.98 14.18 -58.88
CA ALA A 8 -44.77 13.86 -57.48
C ALA A 8 -43.72 14.78 -56.84
N PRO A 9 -43.95 15.28 -55.62
CA PRO A 9 -42.88 15.64 -54.71
C PRO A 9 -42.86 14.68 -53.51
N TRP A 10 -41.66 14.18 -53.21
CA TRP A 10 -41.35 13.34 -52.06
C TRP A 10 -41.62 14.11 -50.76
N LEU A 11 -42.60 13.65 -49.98
CA LEU A 11 -42.82 14.09 -48.60
C LEU A 11 -41.83 13.37 -47.69
N LEU A 12 -40.74 14.04 -47.36
CA LEU A 12 -39.86 13.68 -46.24
C LEU A 12 -40.59 14.03 -44.93
N LEU A 13 -41.10 13.00 -44.26
CA LEU A 13 -41.62 13.10 -42.89
C LEU A 13 -40.44 13.40 -41.95
N LEU A 14 -40.40 14.64 -41.46
CA LEU A 14 -39.60 15.05 -40.29
C LEU A 14 -40.11 14.29 -39.06
N LEU A 15 -39.50 13.15 -38.77
CA LEU A 15 -39.57 12.55 -37.44
C LEU A 15 -38.68 13.38 -36.52
N LEU A 16 -39.31 14.30 -35.78
CA LEU A 16 -38.76 14.88 -34.56
C LEU A 16 -38.48 13.73 -33.59
N SER A 17 -37.27 13.19 -33.63
CA SER A 17 -36.73 12.39 -32.54
C SER A 17 -36.54 13.36 -31.38
N VAL A 18 -37.54 13.44 -30.50
CA VAL A 18 -37.34 13.91 -29.14
C VAL A 18 -36.36 12.92 -28.53
N SER A 19 -35.06 13.24 -28.62
CA SER A 19 -34.02 12.58 -27.86
C SER A 19 -34.33 12.89 -26.40
N THR A 20 -35.11 12.03 -25.77
CA THR A 20 -35.22 11.96 -24.32
C THR A 20 -33.80 11.72 -23.82
N TRP A 21 -33.19 12.77 -23.27
CA TRP A 21 -32.03 12.63 -22.41
C TRP A 21 -32.48 11.79 -21.23
N ALA A 22 -32.24 10.49 -21.32
CA ALA A 22 -32.35 9.60 -20.18
C ALA A 22 -31.17 9.93 -19.25
N SER A 23 -31.36 10.91 -18.36
CA SER A 23 -30.62 10.96 -17.12
C SER A 23 -31.19 9.85 -16.22
N ALA A 24 -30.88 8.60 -16.57
CA ALA A 24 -30.99 7.50 -15.63
C ALA A 24 -29.72 7.58 -14.79
N SER A 25 -29.85 8.06 -13.56
CA SER A 25 -28.93 7.71 -12.49
C SER A 25 -28.97 6.19 -12.37
N ASP A 26 -28.08 5.50 -13.10
CA ASP A 26 -28.06 4.05 -13.18
C ASP A 26 -27.54 3.52 -11.85
N THR A 27 -28.46 3.37 -10.89
CA THR A 27 -28.19 2.71 -9.62
C THR A 27 -27.70 1.31 -9.95
N PRO A 28 -26.47 0.94 -9.54
CA PRO A 28 -25.91 -0.35 -9.89
C PRO A 28 -26.87 -1.45 -9.45
N ARG A 29 -27.24 -2.33 -10.37
CA ARG A 29 -28.13 -3.46 -10.05
C ARG A 29 -27.29 -4.63 -9.56
N PRO A 30 -27.59 -5.19 -8.38
CA PRO A 30 -26.96 -6.41 -7.91
C PRO A 30 -27.29 -7.60 -8.81
N PRO A 31 -26.47 -8.66 -8.82
CA PRO A 31 -26.78 -9.88 -9.56
C PRO A 31 -28.16 -10.44 -9.16
N ASP A 32 -28.92 -10.98 -10.11
CA ASP A 32 -30.34 -11.34 -9.93
C ASP A 32 -30.63 -12.28 -8.75
N HIS A 33 -29.66 -13.08 -8.32
CA HIS A 33 -29.81 -14.02 -7.22
C HIS A 33 -29.49 -13.43 -5.84
N TYR A 34 -29.06 -12.16 -5.78
CA TYR A 34 -28.76 -11.48 -4.52
C TYR A 34 -30.04 -10.96 -3.87
N LEU A 35 -30.09 -11.06 -2.55
CA LEU A 35 -31.08 -10.38 -1.72
C LEU A 35 -30.58 -8.98 -1.43
N THR A 36 -31.47 -7.99 -1.53
CA THR A 36 -31.17 -6.57 -1.31
C THR A 36 -31.96 -6.02 -0.16
N PHE A 37 -31.35 -5.10 0.57
CA PHE A 37 -32.05 -4.30 1.57
C PHE A 37 -31.38 -2.95 1.76
N GLU A 38 -32.16 -1.97 2.19
CA GLU A 38 -31.69 -0.61 2.42
C GLU A 38 -31.05 -0.48 3.81
N GLY A 39 -29.82 0.03 3.86
CA GLY A 39 -29.17 0.52 5.08
C GLY A 39 -29.53 1.99 5.39
N ILE A 40 -28.73 2.67 6.20
CA ILE A 40 -28.93 4.11 6.47
C ILE A 40 -28.29 4.94 5.34
N ASP A 41 -26.97 4.81 5.18
CA ASP A 41 -26.18 5.59 4.21
C ASP A 41 -25.72 4.76 3.00
N VAL A 42 -25.96 3.45 3.03
CA VAL A 42 -25.58 2.48 1.99
C VAL A 42 -26.75 1.57 1.64
N ASP A 43 -26.68 0.95 0.47
CA ASP A 43 -27.55 -0.16 0.08
C ASP A 43 -26.76 -1.46 0.19
N TRP A 44 -27.39 -2.53 0.69
CA TRP A 44 -26.72 -3.81 0.86
C TRP A 44 -27.27 -4.83 -0.13
N ALA A 45 -26.39 -5.68 -0.64
CA ALA A 45 -26.81 -6.93 -1.27
C ALA A 45 -25.88 -8.08 -0.92
N HIS A 46 -26.46 -9.29 -0.82
CA HIS A 46 -25.72 -10.51 -0.55
C HIS A 46 -26.40 -11.71 -1.21
N PRO A 47 -25.66 -12.78 -1.54
CA PRO A 47 -26.29 -14.03 -1.96
C PRO A 47 -26.93 -14.74 -0.74
N PRO A 48 -27.93 -15.63 -0.94
CA PRO A 48 -28.68 -16.24 0.15
C PRO A 48 -27.84 -17.06 1.14
N ASP A 49 -26.70 -17.59 0.70
CA ASP A 49 -25.77 -18.43 1.48
C ASP A 49 -24.78 -17.62 2.34
N VAL A 50 -24.50 -16.36 1.99
CA VAL A 50 -23.66 -15.44 2.79
C VAL A 50 -24.47 -14.82 3.93
N GLY A 51 -25.71 -14.42 3.65
CA GLY A 51 -26.57 -13.70 4.60
C GLY A 51 -26.23 -12.21 4.74
N PRO A 52 -27.01 -11.49 5.57
CA PRO A 52 -26.81 -10.05 5.81
C PRO A 52 -25.47 -9.77 6.54
N PRO A 53 -24.97 -8.52 6.52
CA PRO A 53 -23.78 -8.14 7.26
C PRO A 53 -23.96 -8.39 8.76
N SER A 54 -22.86 -8.69 9.45
CA SER A 54 -22.84 -8.61 10.91
C SER A 54 -23.04 -7.17 11.37
N GLU A 55 -23.57 -6.97 12.59
CA GLU A 55 -23.73 -5.63 13.19
C GLU A 55 -22.41 -4.85 13.20
N SER A 56 -21.29 -5.52 13.47
CA SER A 56 -19.95 -4.92 13.46
C SER A 56 -19.52 -4.43 12.08
N LEU A 57 -19.83 -5.19 11.01
CA LEU A 57 -19.49 -4.81 9.65
C LEU A 57 -20.38 -3.66 9.16
N ALA A 58 -21.68 -3.74 9.44
CA ALA A 58 -22.62 -2.67 9.12
C ALA A 58 -22.20 -1.36 9.79
N SER A 59 -21.91 -1.40 11.10
CA SER A 59 -21.44 -0.24 11.85
C SER A 59 -20.11 0.30 11.31
N LEU A 60 -19.15 -0.57 10.97
CA LEU A 60 -17.87 -0.15 10.40
C LEU A 60 -18.06 0.61 9.09
N VAL A 61 -18.86 0.07 8.17
CA VAL A 61 -19.08 0.68 6.85
C VAL A 61 -19.81 2.01 6.97
N GLU A 62 -20.91 2.06 7.73
CA GLU A 62 -21.72 3.28 7.86
C GLU A 62 -20.97 4.38 8.60
N SER A 63 -20.34 4.09 9.74
CA SER A 63 -19.60 5.11 10.49
C SER A 63 -18.40 5.62 9.71
N THR A 64 -17.66 4.72 9.06
CA THR A 64 -16.49 5.10 8.24
C THR A 64 -16.91 5.96 7.06
N LEU A 65 -18.00 5.63 6.36
CA LEU A 65 -18.49 6.45 5.25
C LEU A 65 -18.84 7.87 5.72
N GLN A 66 -19.53 7.99 6.86
CA GLN A 66 -19.87 9.28 7.44
C GLN A 66 -18.64 10.10 7.84
N GLU A 67 -17.69 9.48 8.55
CA GLU A 67 -16.43 10.10 8.96
C GLU A 67 -15.60 10.56 7.76
N LEU A 68 -15.49 9.73 6.71
CA LEU A 68 -14.78 10.06 5.48
C LEU A 68 -15.43 11.23 4.75
N ARG A 69 -16.76 11.24 4.62
CA ARG A 69 -17.49 12.36 4.00
C ARG A 69 -17.26 13.66 4.75
N GLN A 70 -17.29 13.61 6.08
CA GLN A 70 -16.98 14.78 6.91
C GLN A 70 -15.53 15.24 6.73
N TRP A 71 -14.56 14.32 6.78
CA TRP A 71 -13.15 14.64 6.67
C TRP A 71 -12.76 15.20 5.30
N LEU A 72 -13.31 14.63 4.22
CA LEU A 72 -13.00 15.00 2.84
C LEU A 72 -13.93 16.08 2.27
N GLY A 73 -14.90 16.56 3.06
CA GLY A 73 -15.84 17.61 2.64
C GLY A 73 -16.84 17.17 1.58
N SER A 74 -17.17 15.87 1.50
CA SER A 74 -18.23 15.39 0.61
C SER A 74 -19.60 15.65 1.20
N HIS A 75 -20.46 16.35 0.45
CA HIS A 75 -21.88 16.55 0.75
C HIS A 75 -22.79 15.59 -0.04
N SER A 76 -22.24 14.52 -0.59
CA SER A 76 -23.01 13.53 -1.34
C SER A 76 -24.01 12.80 -0.44
N THR A 77 -25.26 12.72 -0.90
CA THR A 77 -26.29 11.86 -0.31
C THR A 77 -26.46 10.55 -1.09
N ARG A 78 -25.54 10.25 -2.02
CA ARG A 78 -25.57 9.01 -2.79
C ARG A 78 -25.41 7.83 -1.83
N ARG A 79 -26.14 6.74 -2.06
CA ARG A 79 -25.99 5.50 -1.30
C ARG A 79 -25.16 4.52 -2.13
N PRO A 80 -23.90 4.22 -1.73
CA PRO A 80 -23.13 3.18 -2.38
C PRO A 80 -23.77 1.80 -2.19
N LEU A 81 -23.62 0.92 -3.18
CA LEU A 81 -24.03 -0.48 -3.08
C LEU A 81 -22.89 -1.31 -2.49
N VAL A 82 -23.13 -1.91 -1.33
CA VAL A 82 -22.22 -2.81 -0.63
C VAL A 82 -22.62 -4.25 -0.91
N LEU A 83 -21.76 -4.97 -1.64
CA LEU A 83 -21.95 -6.35 -2.02
C LEU A 83 -21.15 -7.26 -1.09
N LEU A 84 -21.84 -8.13 -0.36
CA LEU A 84 -21.21 -9.14 0.47
C LEU A 84 -21.02 -10.42 -0.31
N VAL A 85 -19.80 -10.94 -0.26
CA VAL A 85 -19.44 -12.22 -0.87
C VAL A 85 -18.72 -13.09 0.15
N SER A 86 -18.66 -14.38 -0.16
CA SER A 86 -17.79 -15.33 0.52
C SER A 86 -16.63 -15.67 -0.40
N THR A 87 -15.41 -15.61 0.13
CA THR A 87 -14.16 -16.01 -0.51
C THR A 87 -13.70 -15.10 -1.66
N SER A 88 -12.41 -15.16 -1.96
CA SER A 88 -11.78 -14.49 -3.10
C SER A 88 -12.38 -14.89 -4.45
N ALA A 89 -12.92 -16.11 -4.57
CA ALA A 89 -13.58 -16.59 -5.79
C ALA A 89 -14.91 -15.85 -6.04
N GLY A 90 -15.74 -15.71 -4.99
CA GLY A 90 -16.99 -14.96 -5.07
C GLY A 90 -16.75 -13.47 -5.34
N LEU A 91 -15.70 -12.90 -4.75
CA LEU A 91 -15.26 -11.53 -5.00
C LEU A 91 -14.89 -11.33 -6.48
N ASN A 92 -14.01 -12.20 -7.02
CA ASN A 92 -13.60 -12.10 -8.41
C ASN A 92 -14.74 -12.34 -9.41
N GLN A 93 -15.66 -13.28 -9.12
CA GLN A 93 -16.85 -13.49 -9.95
C GLN A 93 -17.74 -12.24 -9.97
N THR A 94 -17.91 -11.59 -8.82
CA THR A 94 -18.70 -10.36 -8.71
C THR A 94 -18.01 -9.20 -9.43
N LEU A 95 -16.68 -9.08 -9.33
CA LEU A 95 -15.92 -8.10 -10.12
C LEU A 95 -16.14 -8.29 -11.62
N GLU A 96 -16.03 -9.53 -12.11
CA GLU A 96 -16.25 -9.85 -13.52
C GLU A 96 -17.67 -9.49 -13.99
N HIS A 97 -18.69 -9.72 -13.16
CA HIS A 97 -20.07 -9.33 -13.45
C HIS A 97 -20.19 -7.83 -13.74
N TYR A 98 -19.45 -7.00 -13.01
CA TYR A 98 -19.40 -5.57 -13.23
C TYR A 98 -18.26 -5.14 -14.18
N GLY A 99 -17.61 -6.05 -14.91
CA GLY A 99 -16.52 -5.73 -15.83
C GLY A 99 -15.26 -5.18 -15.16
N GLY A 100 -15.04 -5.52 -13.89
CA GLY A 100 -13.80 -5.26 -13.15
C GLY A 100 -12.72 -6.30 -13.45
N GLU A 101 -11.47 -5.98 -13.12
CA GLU A 101 -10.34 -6.90 -13.24
C GLU A 101 -10.24 -7.82 -12.04
N ARG A 102 -9.71 -9.03 -12.24
CA ARG A 102 -9.46 -9.97 -11.14
C ARG A 102 -8.38 -9.44 -10.20
N VAL A 103 -8.57 -9.68 -8.91
CA VAL A 103 -7.61 -9.33 -7.85
C VAL A 103 -7.06 -10.57 -7.15
N PRO A 104 -5.85 -10.49 -6.57
CA PRO A 104 -5.26 -11.58 -5.79
C PRO A 104 -6.10 -12.00 -4.58
N GLU A 105 -5.93 -13.24 -4.13
CA GLU A 105 -6.73 -13.81 -3.02
C GLU A 105 -6.58 -13.09 -1.67
N TRP A 106 -5.49 -12.36 -1.49
CA TRP A 106 -5.24 -11.62 -0.25
C TRP A 106 -5.99 -10.27 -0.19
N VAL A 107 -6.67 -9.85 -1.28
CA VAL A 107 -7.45 -8.61 -1.36
C VAL A 107 -8.87 -8.86 -0.82
N PRO A 108 -9.24 -8.28 0.33
CA PRO A 108 -10.52 -8.58 0.99
C PRO A 108 -11.69 -7.71 0.55
N ALA A 109 -11.43 -6.57 -0.09
CA ALA A 109 -12.46 -5.70 -0.60
C ALA A 109 -11.96 -4.90 -1.81
N VAL A 110 -12.88 -4.49 -2.68
CA VAL A 110 -12.56 -3.67 -3.87
C VAL A 110 -13.71 -2.68 -4.12
N ALA A 111 -13.37 -1.41 -4.37
CA ALA A 111 -14.29 -0.39 -4.85
C ALA A 111 -14.30 -0.29 -6.38
N LEU A 112 -15.50 -0.27 -6.96
CA LEU A 112 -15.74 0.17 -8.34
C LEU A 112 -16.24 1.61 -8.30
N THR A 113 -15.31 2.55 -8.15
CA THR A 113 -15.56 3.94 -7.74
C THR A 113 -16.64 4.65 -8.53
N ARG A 114 -16.55 4.63 -9.87
CA ARG A 114 -17.53 5.30 -10.76
C ARG A 114 -18.93 4.71 -10.65
N LYS A 115 -19.04 3.44 -10.25
CA LYS A 115 -20.31 2.74 -10.06
C LYS A 115 -20.85 2.92 -8.64
N ALA A 116 -20.05 3.46 -7.71
CA ALA A 116 -20.32 3.49 -6.27
C ALA A 116 -20.69 2.11 -5.73
N ILE A 117 -19.90 1.09 -6.10
CA ILE A 117 -20.03 -0.26 -5.59
C ILE A 117 -18.80 -0.57 -4.75
N ILE A 118 -18.98 -1.24 -3.62
CA ILE A 118 -17.90 -1.90 -2.89
C ILE A 118 -18.25 -3.38 -2.74
N ILE A 119 -17.29 -4.26 -3.02
CA ILE A 119 -17.43 -5.70 -2.85
C ILE A 119 -16.55 -6.12 -1.68
N ILE A 120 -17.11 -6.87 -0.73
CA ILE A 120 -16.43 -7.24 0.53
C ILE A 120 -16.47 -8.76 0.73
N ASP A 121 -15.30 -9.39 0.83
CA ASP A 121 -15.15 -10.79 1.26
C ASP A 121 -15.29 -10.90 2.77
N THR A 122 -16.50 -11.25 3.19
CA THR A 122 -16.87 -11.46 4.59
C THR A 122 -16.03 -12.53 5.28
N HIS A 123 -15.62 -13.57 4.54
CA HIS A 123 -14.83 -14.67 5.08
C HIS A 123 -13.41 -14.22 5.45
N TYR A 124 -12.82 -13.33 4.64
CA TYR A 124 -11.54 -12.71 4.99
C TYR A 124 -11.68 -11.83 6.21
N LEU A 125 -12.71 -10.98 6.27
CA LEU A 125 -12.92 -10.06 7.39
C LEU A 125 -13.05 -10.78 8.73
N VAL A 126 -13.74 -11.92 8.78
CA VAL A 126 -13.84 -12.75 9.99
C VAL A 126 -12.47 -13.29 10.42
N ARG A 127 -11.61 -13.69 9.47
CA ARG A 127 -10.26 -14.21 9.77
C ARG A 127 -9.24 -13.12 10.12
N ASN A 128 -9.39 -11.92 9.56
CA ASN A 128 -8.49 -10.79 9.78
C ASN A 128 -9.28 -9.48 9.93
N PRO A 129 -9.96 -9.26 11.08
CA PRO A 129 -10.83 -8.10 11.26
C PRO A 129 -10.11 -6.75 11.15
N ILE A 130 -8.89 -6.66 11.68
CA ILE A 130 -8.10 -5.42 11.68
C ILE A 130 -7.65 -5.08 10.25
N GLY A 131 -7.01 -6.03 9.56
CA GLY A 131 -6.52 -5.81 8.20
C GLY A 131 -7.67 -5.65 7.20
N GLY A 132 -8.71 -6.47 7.31
CA GLY A 132 -9.91 -6.39 6.47
C GLY A 132 -10.66 -5.08 6.67
N GLY A 133 -10.81 -4.63 7.91
CA GLY A 133 -11.43 -3.34 8.22
C GLY A 133 -10.64 -2.16 7.64
N ALA A 134 -9.31 -2.17 7.78
CA ALA A 134 -8.46 -1.16 7.15
C ALA A 134 -8.60 -1.14 5.62
N THR A 135 -8.71 -2.30 4.96
CA THR A 135 -8.98 -2.33 3.52
C THR A 135 -10.36 -1.78 3.18
N VAL A 136 -11.40 -2.08 3.95
CA VAL A 136 -12.73 -1.49 3.73
C VAL A 136 -12.68 0.04 3.84
N THR A 137 -11.99 0.59 4.85
CA THR A 137 -11.77 2.04 4.98
C THR A 137 -11.02 2.61 3.76
N HIS A 138 -10.00 1.91 3.27
CA HIS A 138 -9.26 2.30 2.06
C HIS A 138 -10.20 2.38 0.84
N GLU A 139 -10.97 1.33 0.57
CA GLU A 139 -11.88 1.28 -0.58
C GLU A 139 -13.03 2.31 -0.47
N LEU A 140 -13.59 2.51 0.73
CA LEU A 140 -14.58 3.57 0.96
C LEU A 140 -14.01 4.97 0.73
N THR A 141 -12.73 5.18 1.04
CA THR A 141 -12.05 6.46 0.80
C THR A 141 -12.03 6.78 -0.69
N HIS A 142 -11.77 5.80 -1.56
CA HIS A 142 -11.83 6.01 -3.01
C HIS A 142 -13.23 6.46 -3.47
N LEU A 143 -14.29 5.88 -2.92
CA LEU A 143 -15.67 6.29 -3.22
C LEU A 143 -15.91 7.77 -2.85
N VAL A 144 -15.54 8.15 -1.63
CA VAL A 144 -15.76 9.52 -1.14
C VAL A 144 -14.90 10.53 -1.88
N LEU A 145 -13.67 10.17 -2.30
CA LEU A 145 -12.82 11.05 -3.09
C LEU A 145 -13.42 11.38 -4.46
N GLU A 146 -14.05 10.41 -5.12
CA GLU A 146 -14.78 10.65 -6.38
C GLU A 146 -15.96 11.61 -6.17
N GLU A 147 -16.67 11.50 -5.03
CA GLU A 147 -17.75 12.42 -4.68
C GLU A 147 -17.24 13.84 -4.37
N ALA A 148 -16.10 13.94 -3.68
CA ALA A 148 -15.56 15.17 -3.13
C ALA A 148 -14.74 15.98 -4.14
N GLY A 149 -13.88 15.33 -4.92
CA GLY A 149 -12.91 16.00 -5.81
C GLY A 149 -12.96 15.56 -7.27
N GLY A 150 -13.77 14.56 -7.62
CA GLY A 150 -13.86 14.05 -8.99
C GLY A 150 -12.55 13.42 -9.46
N GLN A 151 -12.06 13.82 -10.63
CA GLN A 151 -10.87 13.22 -11.23
C GLN A 151 -9.59 13.78 -10.59
N LEU A 152 -8.96 12.99 -9.71
CA LEU A 152 -7.70 13.34 -9.04
C LEU A 152 -6.51 12.54 -9.59
N PRO A 153 -5.26 12.98 -9.34
CA PRO A 153 -4.08 12.15 -9.56
C PRO A 153 -4.15 10.85 -8.76
N ARG A 154 -3.61 9.75 -9.30
CA ARG A 154 -3.67 8.43 -8.66
C ARG A 154 -2.91 8.42 -7.33
N TRP A 155 -1.76 9.07 -7.26
CA TRP A 155 -0.99 9.17 -6.02
C TRP A 155 -1.78 9.86 -4.89
N VAL A 156 -2.65 10.82 -5.22
CA VAL A 156 -3.52 11.49 -4.23
C VAL A 156 -4.59 10.53 -3.73
N HIS A 157 -5.27 9.82 -4.65
CA HIS A 157 -6.25 8.79 -4.30
C HIS A 157 -5.67 7.79 -3.31
N GLU A 158 -4.53 7.25 -3.67
CA GLU A 158 -3.88 6.17 -2.93
C GLU A 158 -3.29 6.66 -1.61
N GLY A 159 -2.62 7.81 -1.60
CA GLY A 159 -2.07 8.39 -0.38
C GLY A 159 -3.16 8.75 0.64
N LEU A 160 -4.27 9.35 0.21
CA LEU A 160 -5.40 9.66 1.11
C LEU A 160 -6.10 8.38 1.60
N ALA A 161 -6.31 7.40 0.73
CA ALA A 161 -6.91 6.11 1.11
C ALA A 161 -6.04 5.34 2.12
N GLN A 162 -4.72 5.28 1.92
CA GLN A 162 -3.79 4.68 2.87
C GLN A 162 -3.74 5.46 4.19
N SER A 163 -3.79 6.79 4.12
CA SER A 163 -3.76 7.66 5.30
C SER A 163 -5.02 7.50 6.16
N ALA A 164 -6.20 7.40 5.54
CA ALA A 164 -7.47 7.16 6.22
C ALA A 164 -7.55 5.76 6.84
N ALA A 165 -7.07 4.76 6.10
CA ALA A 165 -7.00 3.37 6.55
C ALA A 165 -5.90 3.10 7.60
N HIS A 166 -5.11 4.11 7.96
CA HIS A 166 -3.95 3.99 8.85
C HIS A 166 -2.96 2.89 8.39
N GLN A 167 -2.86 2.68 7.07
CA GLN A 167 -1.98 1.68 6.48
C GLN A 167 -0.54 2.21 6.53
N ARG A 168 0.20 1.84 7.57
CA ARG A 168 1.60 2.27 7.71
C ARG A 168 2.52 1.39 6.86
N PRO A 169 3.50 1.97 6.16
CA PRO A 169 4.56 1.18 5.56
C PRO A 169 5.32 0.45 6.67
N ASP A 170 5.82 -0.75 6.36
CA ASP A 170 6.63 -1.48 7.32
C ASP A 170 7.91 -0.68 7.66
N PRO A 171 8.59 -1.01 8.78
CA PRO A 171 9.76 -0.26 9.22
C PRO A 171 10.89 -0.23 8.18
N SER A 172 11.07 -1.29 7.39
CA SER A 172 12.13 -1.34 6.37
C SER A 172 11.82 -0.43 5.19
N THR A 173 10.57 -0.41 4.72
CA THR A 173 10.09 0.52 3.70
C THR A 173 10.20 1.98 4.18
N SER A 174 9.83 2.25 5.43
CA SER A 174 9.98 3.58 6.02
C SER A 174 11.44 4.07 6.04
N ARG A 175 12.38 3.18 6.37
CA ARG A 175 13.83 3.49 6.34
C ARG A 175 14.33 3.69 4.92
N ALA A 176 13.88 2.86 3.98
CA ALA A 176 14.24 2.98 2.58
C ALA A 176 13.81 4.35 2.02
N LEU A 177 12.61 4.83 2.34
CA LEU A 177 12.17 6.19 1.96
C LEU A 177 13.08 7.28 2.52
N THR A 178 13.44 7.21 3.80
CA THR A 178 14.39 8.17 4.40
C THR A 178 15.77 8.12 3.71
N MET A 179 16.24 6.94 3.32
CA MET A 179 17.51 6.82 2.59
C MET A 179 17.42 7.38 1.17
N LEU A 180 16.30 7.17 0.47
CA LEU A 180 16.04 7.78 -0.84
C LEU A 180 15.95 9.31 -0.74
N ALA A 181 15.32 9.84 0.31
CA ALA A 181 15.26 11.28 0.59
C ALA A 181 16.67 11.87 0.75
N ARG A 182 17.53 11.24 1.55
CA ARG A 182 18.94 11.65 1.74
C ARG A 182 19.77 11.58 0.46
N GLY A 183 19.50 10.57 -0.38
CA GLY A 183 20.19 10.36 -1.65
C GLY A 183 19.64 11.19 -2.82
N GLY A 184 18.59 12.00 -2.61
CA GLY A 184 17.93 12.75 -3.69
C GLY A 184 17.36 11.85 -4.79
N SER A 185 16.93 10.63 -4.43
CA SER A 185 16.48 9.58 -5.37
C SER A 185 14.98 9.27 -5.24
N LEU A 186 14.23 10.13 -4.55
CA LEU A 186 12.77 10.07 -4.50
C LEU A 186 12.17 10.51 -5.84
N VAL A 187 10.98 10.01 -6.14
CA VAL A 187 10.25 10.40 -7.36
C VAL A 187 9.54 11.73 -7.07
N PRO A 188 9.65 12.75 -7.93
CA PRO A 188 8.87 13.97 -7.75
C PRO A 188 7.38 13.64 -7.60
N ILE A 189 6.71 14.24 -6.59
CA ILE A 189 5.30 13.95 -6.30
C ILE A 189 4.39 14.16 -7.52
N THR A 190 4.70 15.14 -8.35
CA THR A 190 3.98 15.44 -9.60
C THR A 190 4.18 14.40 -10.70
N GLU A 191 5.20 13.55 -10.61
CA GLU A 191 5.51 12.49 -11.57
C GLU A 191 5.11 11.09 -11.09
N LEU A 192 4.73 10.92 -9.80
CA LEU A 192 4.43 9.61 -9.21
C LEU A 192 3.44 8.77 -10.01
N ASP A 193 2.43 9.39 -10.61
CA ASP A 193 1.40 8.72 -11.42
C ASP A 193 1.97 7.94 -12.61
N GLN A 194 3.14 8.34 -13.12
CA GLN A 194 3.81 7.70 -14.24
C GLN A 194 4.45 6.36 -13.84
N TYR A 195 4.84 6.23 -12.57
CA TYR A 195 5.61 5.08 -12.07
C TYR A 195 4.78 4.16 -11.17
N LEU A 196 3.68 4.66 -10.61
CA LEU A 196 2.80 3.90 -9.72
C LEU A 196 2.34 2.60 -10.41
N PRO A 197 2.60 1.41 -9.83
CA PRO A 197 2.14 0.17 -10.42
C PRO A 197 0.61 0.09 -10.39
N ARG A 198 0.00 -0.53 -11.42
CA ARG A 198 -1.46 -0.73 -11.46
C ARG A 198 -1.98 -1.67 -10.39
N THR A 199 -1.13 -2.52 -9.84
CA THR A 199 -1.49 -3.50 -8.81
C THR A 199 -0.88 -3.12 -7.46
N HIS A 200 -1.71 -3.13 -6.41
CA HIS A 200 -1.37 -2.76 -5.03
C HIS A 200 -0.53 -3.82 -4.29
N GLY A 201 0.19 -4.67 -5.01
CA GLY A 201 1.02 -5.72 -4.40
C GLY A 201 1.99 -5.13 -3.38
N ARG A 202 1.93 -5.63 -2.13
CA ARG A 202 2.75 -5.26 -0.96
C ARG A 202 3.33 -3.85 -1.03
N ALA A 203 2.64 -2.88 -0.39
CA ALA A 203 3.07 -1.51 -0.11
C ALA A 203 4.32 -1.07 -0.90
N SER A 204 4.14 -0.85 -2.22
CA SER A 204 5.24 -0.43 -3.07
C SER A 204 5.86 0.85 -2.50
N LEU A 205 7.18 1.03 -2.65
CA LEU A 205 7.86 2.24 -2.19
C LEU A 205 7.17 3.52 -2.66
N LEU A 206 6.62 3.52 -3.89
CA LEU A 206 5.91 4.65 -4.48
C LEU A 206 4.57 4.95 -3.78
N TYR A 207 3.84 3.91 -3.34
CA TYR A 207 2.65 4.10 -2.52
C TYR A 207 3.03 4.67 -1.15
N ALA A 208 4.07 4.13 -0.53
CA ALA A 208 4.58 4.62 0.75
C ALA A 208 5.08 6.08 0.65
N GLU A 209 5.63 6.47 -0.50
CA GLU A 209 6.04 7.83 -0.82
C GLU A 209 4.85 8.79 -0.87
N ALA A 210 3.81 8.42 -1.64
CA ALA A 210 2.56 9.18 -1.72
C ALA A 210 1.90 9.36 -0.35
N LEU A 211 1.76 8.26 0.40
CA LEU A 211 1.25 8.29 1.78
C LEU A 211 2.11 9.19 2.67
N SER A 212 3.44 9.08 2.62
CA SER A 212 4.30 9.87 3.48
C SER A 212 4.17 11.36 3.23
N PHE A 213 3.96 11.78 1.97
CA PHE A 213 3.71 13.18 1.64
C PHE A 213 2.33 13.62 2.13
N ILE A 214 1.27 12.83 1.90
CA ILE A 214 -0.08 13.13 2.41
C ILE A 214 -0.07 13.25 3.93
N ASP A 215 0.54 12.32 4.66
CA ASP A 215 0.66 12.38 6.12
C ASP A 215 1.50 13.57 6.59
N TRP A 216 2.49 14.01 5.81
CA TRP A 216 3.22 15.25 6.08
C TRP A 216 2.31 16.47 5.93
N THR A 217 1.47 16.54 4.90
CA THR A 217 0.51 17.66 4.77
C THR A 217 -0.51 17.67 5.90
N ARG A 218 -0.99 16.50 6.36
CA ARG A 218 -1.91 16.41 7.52
C ARG A 218 -1.31 16.95 8.81
N ARG A 219 0.01 16.83 8.98
CA ARG A 219 0.72 17.24 10.20
C ARG A 219 1.11 18.71 10.20
N ASN A 220 1.38 19.27 9.02
CA ASN A 220 1.97 20.60 8.87
C ASN A 220 0.96 21.70 8.49
N PHE A 221 -0.26 21.33 8.09
CA PHE A 221 -1.30 22.30 7.72
C PHE A 221 -2.56 22.13 8.55
N GLU A 222 -3.41 23.16 8.52
CA GLU A 222 -4.66 23.21 9.28
C GLU A 222 -5.61 22.05 8.94
N PRO A 223 -6.39 21.57 9.93
CA PRO A 223 -7.45 20.61 9.68
C PRO A 223 -8.38 21.04 8.53
N GLY A 224 -8.81 20.07 7.74
CA GLY A 224 -9.67 20.30 6.58
C GLY A 224 -8.97 20.84 5.32
N LEU A 225 -7.63 20.94 5.31
CA LEU A 225 -6.87 21.29 4.09
C LEU A 225 -7.32 20.45 2.89
N HIS A 226 -7.33 19.12 3.02
CA HIS A 226 -7.69 18.23 1.90
C HIS A 226 -9.11 18.44 1.42
N ALA A 227 -10.08 18.67 2.31
CA ALA A 227 -11.45 18.98 1.92
C ALA A 227 -11.54 20.26 1.06
N ARG A 228 -10.78 21.30 1.42
CA ARG A 228 -10.75 22.55 0.65
C ARG A 228 -10.08 22.38 -0.71
N ILE A 229 -8.96 21.65 -0.78
CA ILE A 229 -8.31 21.30 -2.05
C ILE A 229 -9.25 20.50 -2.95
N LEU A 230 -9.98 19.51 -2.38
CA LEU A 230 -10.94 18.70 -3.12
C LEU A 230 -12.10 19.55 -3.66
N ALA A 231 -12.57 20.56 -2.91
CA ALA A 231 -13.57 21.50 -3.41
C ALA A 231 -13.10 22.23 -4.67
N HIS A 232 -11.86 22.74 -4.69
CA HIS A 232 -11.27 23.33 -5.90
C HIS A 232 -11.16 22.33 -7.05
N CYS A 233 -10.81 21.07 -6.76
CA CYS A 233 -10.72 20.01 -7.76
C CYS A 233 -12.09 19.71 -8.40
N LYS A 234 -13.14 19.71 -7.58
CA LYS A 234 -14.53 19.52 -8.03
C LYS A 234 -14.98 20.62 -8.98
N GLU A 235 -14.47 21.83 -8.80
CA GLU A 235 -14.72 22.98 -9.68
C GLU A 235 -13.86 22.96 -10.96
N GLY A 236 -12.97 21.97 -11.11
CA GLY A 236 -12.17 21.73 -12.31
C GLY A 236 -10.69 22.12 -12.19
N SER A 237 -10.25 22.59 -11.01
CA SER A 237 -8.83 22.87 -10.77
C SER A 237 -8.02 21.58 -10.66
N HIS A 238 -6.74 21.62 -11.02
CA HIS A 238 -5.85 20.50 -10.71
C HIS A 238 -5.47 20.49 -9.22
N TRP A 239 -5.18 19.30 -8.67
CA TRP A 239 -4.79 19.14 -7.26
C TRP A 239 -3.68 20.10 -6.81
N HIS A 240 -2.62 20.25 -7.61
CA HIS A 240 -1.50 21.14 -7.27
C HIS A 240 -1.92 22.62 -7.24
N GLN A 241 -2.84 23.04 -8.10
CA GLN A 241 -3.39 24.40 -8.11
C GLN A 241 -4.24 24.64 -6.86
N GLY A 242 -5.12 23.69 -6.52
CA GLY A 242 -5.91 23.76 -5.29
C GLY A 242 -5.02 23.77 -4.04
N PHE A 243 -3.95 22.98 -4.03
CA PHE A 243 -2.95 22.98 -2.95
C PHE A 243 -2.27 24.34 -2.82
N GLU A 244 -1.82 24.93 -3.93
CA GLU A 244 -1.16 26.24 -3.92
C GLU A 244 -2.11 27.37 -3.47
N LEU A 245 -3.37 27.35 -3.91
CA LEU A 245 -4.39 28.30 -3.47
C LEU A 245 -4.65 28.23 -1.95
N GLU A 246 -4.65 27.02 -1.38
CA GLU A 246 -4.97 26.81 0.03
C GLU A 246 -3.78 26.98 0.97
N THR A 247 -2.56 26.74 0.50
CA THR A 247 -1.34 26.76 1.34
C THR A 247 -0.43 27.96 1.06
N GLY A 248 -0.56 28.58 -0.12
CA GLY A 248 0.36 29.59 -0.62
C GLY A 248 1.72 29.04 -1.06
N LEU A 249 1.91 27.71 -1.04
CA LEU A 249 3.12 27.02 -1.46
C LEU A 249 2.88 26.27 -2.76
N THR A 250 3.83 26.35 -3.69
CA THR A 250 3.84 25.45 -4.84
C THR A 250 4.01 24.01 -4.35
N ILE A 251 3.52 23.04 -5.13
CA ILE A 251 3.67 21.62 -4.77
C ILE A 251 5.14 21.21 -4.74
N GLU A 252 6.00 21.84 -5.55
CA GLU A 252 7.45 21.64 -5.58
C GLU A 252 8.15 22.17 -4.31
N GLU A 253 7.74 23.34 -3.80
CA GLU A 253 8.23 23.87 -2.53
C GLU A 253 7.84 22.96 -1.37
N ALA A 254 6.56 22.59 -1.27
CA ALA A 254 6.08 21.67 -0.26
C ALA A 254 6.78 20.30 -0.33
N THR A 255 7.05 19.80 -1.55
CA THR A 255 7.82 18.56 -1.75
C THR A 255 9.24 18.70 -1.20
N ARG A 256 9.90 19.83 -1.43
CA ARG A 256 11.26 20.08 -0.90
C ARG A 256 11.26 20.08 0.62
N ASP A 257 10.32 20.79 1.24
CA ASP A 257 10.21 20.89 2.70
C ASP A 257 9.93 19.51 3.33
N TRP A 258 9.04 18.74 2.71
CA TRP A 258 8.77 17.36 3.12
C TRP A 258 10.01 16.47 3.01
N ILE A 259 10.76 16.53 1.90
CA ILE A 259 11.97 15.74 1.70
C ILE A 259 13.02 16.08 2.75
N THR A 260 13.19 17.37 3.08
CA THR A 260 14.11 17.81 4.13
C THR A 260 13.73 17.20 5.48
N GLU A 261 12.45 17.29 5.89
CA GLU A 261 11.98 16.67 7.14
C GLU A 261 12.15 15.14 7.13
N LEU A 262 11.86 14.50 5.99
CA LEU A 262 11.98 13.05 5.85
C LEU A 262 13.43 12.57 5.94
N ALA A 263 14.38 13.34 5.40
CA ALA A 263 15.81 13.05 5.43
C ALA A 263 16.43 13.19 6.83
N ASP A 264 15.87 14.05 7.68
CA ASP A 264 16.34 14.30 9.05
C ASP A 264 15.95 13.20 10.05
N ARG A 265 15.12 12.23 9.66
CA ARG A 265 14.69 11.13 10.54
C ARG A 265 15.86 10.22 10.94
N ASP A 266 15.98 9.92 12.24
CA ASP A 266 16.96 8.93 12.70
C ASP A 266 16.51 7.51 12.33
N VAL A 267 17.34 6.84 11.53
CA VAL A 267 17.14 5.45 11.08
C VAL A 267 18.32 4.56 11.44
N PHE A 268 19.33 5.07 12.16
CA PHE A 268 20.61 4.41 12.39
C PHE A 268 20.46 3.05 13.07
N LEU A 269 19.70 2.99 14.15
CA LEU A 269 19.46 1.74 14.88
C LEU A 269 18.77 0.70 13.99
N GLY A 270 17.78 1.13 13.19
CA GLY A 270 17.07 0.24 12.29
C GLY A 270 17.97 -0.29 11.17
N LEU A 271 18.88 0.51 10.63
CA LEU A 271 19.87 0.06 9.64
C LEU A 271 20.85 -0.97 10.23
N ILE A 272 21.30 -0.78 11.48
CA ILE A 272 22.13 -1.78 12.18
C ILE A 272 21.36 -3.10 12.32
N LEU A 273 20.10 -3.03 12.75
CA LEU A 273 19.28 -4.20 12.93
C LEU A 273 19.04 -4.93 11.61
N ASP A 274 18.74 -4.20 10.54
CA ASP A 274 18.58 -4.76 9.19
C ASP A 274 19.87 -5.47 8.73
N LEU A 275 21.04 -4.87 8.98
CA LEU A 275 22.31 -5.50 8.66
C LEU A 275 22.52 -6.79 9.46
N ILE A 276 22.35 -6.76 10.78
CA ILE A 276 22.55 -7.93 11.66
C ILE A 276 21.60 -9.08 11.31
N LEU A 277 20.35 -8.78 11.02
CA LEU A 277 19.32 -9.78 10.69
C LEU A 277 19.36 -10.21 9.21
N SER A 278 20.14 -9.53 8.36
CA SER A 278 20.33 -9.94 6.98
C SER A 278 21.21 -11.18 6.86
N TRP A 279 21.03 -11.95 5.79
CA TRP A 279 21.91 -13.08 5.45
C TRP A 279 23.38 -12.66 5.34
N ASN A 280 23.66 -11.45 4.85
CA ASN A 280 25.01 -10.90 4.76
C ASN A 280 25.60 -10.60 6.15
N GLY A 281 24.80 -10.05 7.06
CA GLY A 281 25.23 -9.82 8.44
C GLY A 281 25.50 -11.12 9.18
N LEU A 282 24.63 -12.13 9.00
CA LEU A 282 24.86 -13.45 9.56
C LEU A 282 26.16 -14.07 9.03
N ALA A 283 26.40 -14.02 7.72
CA ALA A 283 27.65 -14.49 7.12
C ALA A 283 28.88 -13.74 7.67
N LEU A 284 28.80 -12.42 7.82
CA LEU A 284 29.86 -11.60 8.40
C LEU A 284 30.12 -11.98 9.87
N LEU A 285 29.08 -12.20 10.67
CA LEU A 285 29.20 -12.64 12.06
C LEU A 285 29.87 -14.01 12.16
N VAL A 286 29.54 -14.94 11.26
CA VAL A 286 30.19 -16.25 11.16
C VAL A 286 31.67 -16.11 10.82
N ILE A 287 32.02 -15.25 9.86
CA ILE A 287 33.43 -14.96 9.51
C ILE A 287 34.17 -14.37 10.71
N ILE A 288 33.59 -13.38 11.39
CA ILE A 288 34.17 -12.77 12.58
C ILE A 288 34.36 -13.83 13.68
N ALA A 289 33.35 -14.66 13.95
CA ALA A 289 33.44 -15.73 14.93
C ALA A 289 34.54 -16.74 14.58
N PHE A 290 34.67 -17.12 13.31
CA PHE A 290 35.71 -18.01 12.82
C PHE A 290 37.11 -17.42 12.98
N VAL A 291 37.31 -16.15 12.62
CA VAL A 291 38.59 -15.44 12.81
C VAL A 291 38.94 -15.34 14.29
N VAL A 292 37.98 -14.94 15.14
CA VAL A 292 38.18 -14.87 16.60
C VAL A 292 38.50 -16.25 17.18
N GLN A 293 37.85 -17.31 16.69
CA GLN A 293 38.14 -18.68 17.09
C GLN A 293 39.56 -19.10 16.71
N ILE A 294 40.03 -18.76 15.50
CA ILE A 294 41.41 -19.01 15.08
C ILE A 294 42.39 -18.23 15.96
N MET A 295 42.15 -16.96 16.22
CA MET A 295 43.01 -16.13 17.07
C MET A 295 43.10 -16.68 18.49
N ARG A 296 41.95 -17.06 19.08
CA ARG A 296 41.90 -17.71 20.40
C ARG A 296 42.65 -19.04 20.41
N ARG A 297 42.49 -19.87 19.37
CA ARG A 297 43.20 -21.15 19.26
C ARG A 297 44.72 -20.95 19.18
N ARG A 298 45.19 -19.99 18.37
CA ARG A 298 46.61 -19.63 18.28
C ARG A 298 47.16 -19.11 19.61
N SER A 299 46.40 -18.29 20.32
CA SER A 299 46.80 -17.79 21.64
C SER A 299 46.95 -18.91 22.67
N ARG A 300 46.04 -19.88 22.69
CA ARG A 300 46.14 -21.05 23.59
C ARG A 300 47.35 -21.94 23.27
N LEU A 301 47.63 -22.17 21.98
CA LEU A 301 48.80 -22.95 21.57
C LEU A 301 50.12 -22.27 21.99
N ARG A 302 50.23 -20.94 21.86
CA ARG A 302 51.40 -20.19 22.33
C ARG A 302 51.61 -20.31 23.85
N GLN A 303 50.53 -20.28 24.62
CA GLN A 303 50.60 -20.50 26.08
C GLN A 303 51.10 -21.92 26.41
N MET A 304 50.62 -22.93 25.71
CA MET A 304 51.09 -24.32 25.88
C MET A 304 52.57 -24.47 25.50
N GLU A 305 53.02 -23.86 24.40
CA GLU A 305 54.43 -23.87 23.99
C GLU A 305 55.34 -23.15 25.00
N GLU A 306 54.88 -22.05 25.61
CA GLU A 306 55.59 -21.34 26.67
C GLU A 306 55.66 -22.17 27.96
N GLU A 307 54.58 -22.84 28.34
CA GLU A 307 54.54 -23.76 29.49
C GLU A 307 55.45 -24.99 29.28
N GLU A 308 55.47 -25.58 28.09
CA GLU A 308 56.38 -26.68 27.73
C GLU A 308 57.85 -26.23 27.71
N ARG A 309 58.15 -25.04 27.19
CA ARG A 309 59.49 -24.44 27.25
C ARG A 309 59.91 -24.15 28.68
N TRP A 310 59.00 -23.63 29.50
CA TRP A 310 59.25 -23.41 30.91
C TRP A 310 59.48 -24.73 31.66
N HIS A 311 58.67 -25.75 31.41
CA HIS A 311 58.81 -27.08 32.02
C HIS A 311 60.10 -27.79 31.59
N SER A 312 60.46 -27.75 30.31
CA SER A 312 61.70 -28.36 29.79
C SER A 312 62.97 -27.65 30.28
N GLN A 313 62.94 -26.33 30.50
CA GLN A 313 64.04 -25.61 31.13
C GLN A 313 64.18 -25.93 32.63
N ARG A 314 63.07 -26.19 33.33
CA ARG A 314 63.05 -26.46 34.77
C ARG A 314 63.35 -27.93 35.11
N PHE A 315 63.03 -28.85 34.21
CA PHE A 315 63.28 -30.28 34.30
C PHE A 315 63.82 -30.77 32.94
N PRO A 316 65.12 -30.56 32.64
CA PRO A 316 65.70 -31.07 31.41
C PRO A 316 65.60 -32.60 31.42
N THR A 317 64.88 -33.16 30.45
CA THR A 317 64.85 -34.61 30.23
C THR A 317 66.26 -35.08 29.88
N SER A 318 66.83 -35.92 30.74
CA SER A 318 68.15 -36.54 30.59
C SER A 318 68.14 -37.61 29.49
N ASP A 319 67.87 -37.25 28.25
CA ASP A 319 68.16 -38.11 27.10
C ASP A 319 69.49 -37.68 26.47
N GLY A 320 70.53 -37.80 27.29
CA GLY A 320 71.92 -37.77 26.86
C GLY A 320 72.37 -39.17 26.44
N GLN A 321 72.71 -39.31 25.16
CA GLN A 321 73.78 -40.18 24.64
C GLN A 321 73.86 -41.61 25.20
N ASN A 322 73.17 -42.56 24.57
CA ASN A 322 73.62 -43.95 24.56
C ASN A 322 74.48 -44.19 23.31
N ARG A 323 75.75 -43.78 23.39
CA ARG A 323 76.80 -44.12 22.43
C ARG A 323 77.44 -45.41 22.93
N THR A 324 76.89 -46.56 22.57
CA THR A 324 77.53 -47.85 22.82
C THR A 324 78.58 -48.10 21.74
N ASP A 325 79.81 -47.97 22.18
CA ASP A 325 81.03 -48.44 21.56
C ASP A 325 81.00 -49.98 21.48
N SER A 326 81.21 -50.55 20.29
CA SER A 326 81.79 -51.89 20.09
C SER A 326 81.85 -52.22 18.60
N GLY A 327 83.00 -51.95 18.00
CA GLY A 327 83.47 -52.57 16.78
C GLY A 327 84.87 -53.12 17.00
N GLU A 328 84.97 -54.44 17.15
CA GLU A 328 86.12 -55.36 16.98
C GLU A 328 85.53 -56.76 17.27
N ASP A 329 85.64 -57.84 16.50
CA ASP A 329 86.37 -58.15 15.27
C ASP A 329 85.78 -59.45 14.64
N ILE A 330 85.72 -59.48 13.31
CA ILE A 330 86.18 -60.53 12.36
C ILE A 330 85.95 -62.03 12.69
N VAL A 331 85.17 -62.73 11.83
CA VAL A 331 85.57 -63.74 10.78
C VAL A 331 84.32 -64.22 10.05
#